data_AF-A0AA39QLZ6-F1
#
_entry.id   AF-A0AA39QLZ6-F1
#
_cell.length_a   1.000
_cell.length_b   1.000
_cell.length_c   1.000
_cell.angle_alpha   90.00
_cell.angle_beta   90.00
_cell.angle_gamma   90.00
#
_symmetry.space_group_name_H-M   'P 1'
#
loop_
_entity.id
_entity.type
_entity.pdbx_description
1 polymer ?
#
loop_
_entity_poly.entity_id
_entity_poly.type
_entity_poly.pdbx_seq_one_letter_code
_entity_poly.pdbx_strand_id
1 'polypeptide(L)'
;MDLVSQLNELLTALRIPIPIQSPIDLTPSLLLAILECLLSSRLPLSPSLRHAAVSKWPTRGAEALNARVQCMKVFLGILETDILRNDDLDLSDVNPRKLAAGEYAEVTLVAEALCWVGRQAGLVRAEGDAHSPSTMTATMRTSPFLQTSASVAESNTSISNMITTPELSLRTPPRCIHEVSSPFALSLPLFNVESTWQTSRRILVRSTDMIGPVDKGWEVESFESNRTHRSKHSHSSSDQNALYDSDYSNEHLRTVSLLKERARLLSEIVRAQRKG
;
A
#
# COMPACT_ATOMS: atom_id res chain seq x y z
N MET A 1 -28.02 16.98 0.79
CA MET A 1 -27.28 16.40 1.92
C MET A 1 -25.98 17.17 2.04
N ASP A 2 -25.66 17.68 3.23
CA ASP A 2 -24.36 18.31 3.45
C ASP A 2 -23.22 17.28 3.28
N LEU A 3 -22.08 17.74 2.77
CA LEU A 3 -20.90 16.91 2.51
C LEU A 3 -20.26 16.43 3.82
N VAL A 4 -20.16 17.31 4.82
CA VAL A 4 -19.59 16.95 6.13
C VAL A 4 -20.46 15.90 6.83
N SER A 5 -21.78 15.98 6.66
CA SER A 5 -22.73 14.98 7.14
C SER A 5 -22.55 13.60 6.46
N GLN A 6 -22.42 13.56 5.13
CA GLN A 6 -22.16 12.32 4.37
C GLN A 6 -20.79 11.70 4.71
N LEU A 7 -19.76 12.51 4.91
CA LEU A 7 -18.44 12.06 5.35
C LEU A 7 -18.49 11.46 6.77
N ASN A 8 -19.24 12.06 7.69
CA ASN A 8 -19.42 11.52 9.04
C ASN A 8 -20.24 10.21 9.05
N GLU A 9 -21.22 10.03 8.16
CA GLU A 9 -21.90 8.75 7.94
C GLU A 9 -20.90 7.68 7.45
N LEU A 10 -20.09 8.01 6.43
CA LEU A 10 -19.03 7.12 5.90
C LEU A 10 -18.00 6.73 6.97
N LEU A 11 -17.48 7.69 7.73
CA LEU A 11 -16.51 7.45 8.81
C LEU A 11 -17.10 6.55 9.91
N THR A 12 -18.37 6.75 10.26
CA THR A 12 -19.10 5.90 11.21
C THR A 12 -19.25 4.47 10.68
N ALA A 13 -19.62 4.31 9.41
CA ALA A 13 -19.75 3.00 8.76
C ALA A 13 -18.40 2.25 8.68
N LEU A 14 -17.32 2.95 8.33
CA LEU A 14 -15.93 2.45 8.33
C LEU A 14 -15.33 2.26 9.74
N ARG A 15 -16.10 2.52 10.81
CA ARG A 15 -15.70 2.39 12.23
C ARG A 15 -14.52 3.28 12.63
N ILE A 16 -14.40 4.47 12.03
CA ILE A 16 -13.43 5.50 12.38
C ILE A 16 -14.13 6.54 13.28
N PRO A 17 -13.92 6.53 14.62
CA PRO A 17 -14.65 7.38 15.56
C PRO A 17 -14.04 8.80 15.65
N ILE A 18 -13.84 9.45 14.50
CA ILE A 18 -13.27 10.79 14.38
C ILE A 18 -14.30 11.66 13.66
N PRO A 19 -15.16 12.40 14.38
CA PRO A 19 -16.10 13.30 13.75
C PRO A 19 -15.36 14.51 13.16
N ILE A 20 -15.64 14.84 11.91
CA ILE A 20 -15.11 16.03 11.23
C ILE A 20 -16.13 17.17 11.23
N GLN A 21 -15.65 18.40 11.20
CA GLN A 21 -16.46 19.63 11.17
C GLN A 21 -16.36 20.36 9.83
N SER A 22 -15.31 20.11 9.06
CA SER A 22 -15.05 20.70 7.75
C SER A 22 -14.31 19.70 6.85
N PRO A 23 -14.42 19.75 5.51
CA PRO A 23 -13.68 18.84 4.63
C PRO A 23 -12.16 18.86 4.89
N ILE A 24 -11.58 20.01 5.28
CA ILE A 24 -10.15 20.16 5.57
C ILE A 24 -9.64 19.32 6.75
N ASP A 25 -10.54 18.78 7.58
CA ASP A 25 -10.18 17.83 8.65
C ASP A 25 -9.77 16.46 8.10
N LEU A 26 -10.02 16.18 6.81
CA LEU A 26 -9.49 15.05 6.05
C LEU A 26 -7.98 15.18 5.83
N THR A 27 -7.22 15.07 6.91
CA THR A 27 -5.76 15.03 6.88
C THR A 27 -5.26 13.87 6.01
N PRO A 28 -4.07 13.95 5.40
CA PRO A 28 -3.47 12.85 4.63
C PRO A 28 -3.41 11.50 5.37
N SER A 29 -3.27 11.51 6.70
CA SER A 29 -3.34 10.30 7.53
C SER A 29 -4.75 9.72 7.65
N LEU A 30 -5.79 10.57 7.70
CA LEU A 30 -7.20 10.15 7.71
C LEU A 30 -7.64 9.64 6.32
N LEU A 31 -7.23 10.31 5.23
CA LEU A 31 -7.46 9.85 3.86
C LEU A 31 -6.90 8.44 3.63
N LEU A 32 -5.67 8.17 4.08
CA LEU A 32 -5.09 6.82 4.02
C LEU A 32 -5.81 5.80 4.91
N ALA A 33 -6.31 6.21 6.09
CA ALA A 33 -7.07 5.32 6.95
C ALA A 33 -8.41 4.92 6.32
N ILE A 34 -9.12 5.87 5.71
CA ILE A 34 -10.34 5.62 4.92
C ILE A 34 -10.02 4.63 3.77
N LEU A 35 -8.93 4.86 3.03
CA LEU A 35 -8.53 4.01 1.90
C LEU A 35 -8.15 2.57 2.34
N GLU A 36 -7.39 2.42 3.43
CA GLU A 36 -7.08 1.10 4.01
C GLU A 36 -8.32 0.37 4.54
N CYS A 37 -9.32 1.10 5.05
CA CYS A 37 -10.60 0.53 5.47
C CYS A 37 -11.45 0.09 4.27
N LEU A 38 -11.57 0.91 3.21
CA LEU A 38 -12.30 0.56 1.98
C LEU A 38 -11.69 -0.68 1.28
N LEU A 39 -10.36 -0.74 1.20
CA LEU A 39 -9.63 -1.89 0.65
C LEU A 39 -9.52 -3.08 1.61
N SER A 40 -10.04 -2.97 2.83
CA SER A 40 -9.93 -3.95 3.92
C SER A 40 -8.51 -4.49 4.16
N SER A 41 -7.48 -3.68 3.85
CA SER A 41 -6.09 -4.11 3.77
C SER A 41 -5.11 -2.96 3.99
N ARG A 42 -3.87 -3.28 4.40
CA ARG A 42 -2.82 -2.27 4.59
C ARG A 42 -2.09 -2.01 3.28
N LEU A 43 -1.96 -0.73 2.91
CA LEU A 43 -1.20 -0.35 1.72
C LEU A 43 0.29 -0.66 1.89
N PRO A 44 1.01 -1.14 0.86
CA PRO A 44 2.46 -1.43 0.92
C PRO A 44 3.34 -0.16 0.90
N LEU A 45 2.94 0.87 1.63
CA LEU A 45 3.66 2.13 1.80
C LEU A 45 4.91 1.95 2.67
N SER A 46 6.03 2.53 2.25
CA SER A 46 7.25 2.57 3.06
C SER A 46 7.05 3.37 4.37
N PRO A 47 7.81 3.07 5.44
CA PRO A 47 7.67 3.76 6.73
C PRO A 47 7.77 5.29 6.60
N SER A 48 8.68 5.79 5.76
CA SER A 48 8.88 7.22 5.52
C SER A 48 7.63 7.92 4.97
N LEU A 49 6.87 7.27 4.08
CA LEU A 49 5.62 7.80 3.55
C LEU A 49 4.52 7.83 4.62
N ARG A 50 4.40 6.74 5.41
CA ARG A 50 3.45 6.68 6.54
C ARG A 50 3.73 7.76 7.59
N HIS A 51 5.00 7.97 7.95
CA HIS A 51 5.39 9.05 8.87
C HIS A 51 5.13 10.45 8.29
N ALA A 52 5.36 10.66 6.99
CA ALA A 52 5.07 11.94 6.34
C ALA A 52 3.57 12.29 6.34
N ALA A 53 2.68 11.31 6.13
CA ALA A 53 1.23 11.52 6.19
C ALA A 53 0.69 11.83 7.60
N VAL A 54 1.34 11.30 8.65
CA VAL A 54 1.01 11.57 10.07
C VAL A 54 1.65 12.86 10.58
N SER A 55 2.68 13.39 9.91
CA SER A 55 3.39 14.61 10.35
C SER A 55 2.44 15.82 10.42
N LYS A 56 2.23 16.32 11.65
CA LYS A 56 1.22 17.36 11.95
C LYS A 56 1.52 18.73 11.36
N TRP A 57 2.75 18.94 10.88
CA TRP A 57 3.20 20.13 10.15
C TRP A 57 4.27 19.72 9.11
N PRO A 58 4.38 20.43 7.97
CA PRO A 58 5.57 20.34 7.12
C PRO A 58 6.74 21.00 7.84
N THR A 59 7.57 20.21 8.53
CA THR A 59 8.65 20.68 9.42
C THR A 59 9.87 21.25 8.65
N ARG A 60 9.65 22.32 7.88
CA ARG A 60 10.62 23.09 7.05
C ARG A 60 11.48 22.32 6.02
N GLY A 61 11.51 20.99 6.04
CA GLY A 61 12.22 20.17 5.05
C GLY A 61 11.39 19.92 3.79
N ALA A 62 11.93 20.28 2.62
CA ALA A 62 11.31 19.95 1.33
C ALA A 62 11.14 18.43 1.12
N GLU A 63 12.02 17.62 1.70
CA GLU A 63 11.93 16.15 1.71
C GLU A 63 10.64 15.64 2.36
N ALA A 64 10.27 16.16 3.54
CA ALA A 64 9.06 15.75 4.25
C ALA A 64 7.79 16.14 3.49
N LEU A 65 7.79 17.33 2.86
CA LEU A 65 6.72 17.73 1.95
C LEU A 65 6.65 16.80 0.73
N ASN A 66 7.78 16.53 0.06
CA ASN A 66 7.84 15.63 -1.08
C ASN A 66 7.35 14.21 -0.73
N ALA A 67 7.73 13.66 0.42
CA ALA A 67 7.23 12.37 0.90
C ALA A 67 5.70 12.39 1.10
N ARG A 68 5.15 13.46 1.68
CA ARG A 68 3.71 13.64 1.86
C ARG A 68 2.97 13.79 0.51
N VAL A 69 3.56 14.49 -0.47
CA VAL A 69 3.05 14.58 -1.86
C VAL A 69 3.07 13.22 -2.56
N GLN A 70 4.16 12.46 -2.46
CA GLN A 70 4.21 11.10 -3.03
C GLN A 70 3.18 10.17 -2.38
N CYS A 71 2.93 10.33 -1.08
CA CYS A 71 1.90 9.56 -0.38
C CYS A 71 0.48 9.92 -0.87
N MET A 72 0.21 11.19 -1.19
CA MET A 72 -1.06 11.61 -1.81
C MET A 72 -1.18 11.20 -3.28
N LYS A 73 -0.09 11.12 -4.04
CA LYS A 73 -0.09 10.49 -5.38
C LYS A 73 -0.48 9.01 -5.33
N VAL A 74 0.06 8.26 -4.37
CA VAL A 74 -0.30 6.84 -4.20
C VAL A 74 -1.74 6.69 -3.72
N PHE A 75 -2.24 7.57 -2.84
CA PHE A 75 -3.65 7.61 -2.45
C PHE A 75 -4.57 7.85 -3.67
N LEU A 76 -4.30 8.89 -4.47
CA LEU A 76 -5.12 9.24 -5.64
C LEU A 76 -5.11 8.10 -6.68
N GLY A 77 -3.93 7.60 -7.05
CA GLY A 77 -3.82 6.54 -8.05
C GLY A 77 -4.54 5.26 -7.64
N ILE A 78 -4.51 4.87 -6.35
CA ILE A 78 -5.23 3.68 -5.87
C ILE A 78 -6.75 3.93 -5.78
N LEU A 79 -7.17 5.14 -5.37
CA LEU A 79 -8.58 5.52 -5.39
C LEU A 79 -9.15 5.47 -6.82
N GLU A 80 -8.38 5.94 -7.79
CA GLU A 80 -8.69 5.91 -9.22
C GLU A 80 -8.72 4.48 -9.78
N THR A 81 -7.61 3.71 -9.67
CA THR A 81 -7.48 2.40 -10.34
C THR A 81 -8.25 1.28 -9.65
N ASP A 82 -8.22 1.22 -8.32
CA ASP A 82 -8.65 0.02 -7.59
C ASP A 82 -10.10 0.13 -7.10
N ILE A 83 -10.60 1.36 -6.93
CA ILE A 83 -11.92 1.67 -6.38
C ILE A 83 -12.84 2.31 -7.43
N LEU A 84 -12.46 3.44 -8.06
CA LEU A 84 -13.30 4.17 -9.02
C LEU A 84 -13.33 3.54 -10.42
N ARG A 85 -12.28 2.82 -10.85
CA ARG A 85 -12.29 1.90 -12.00
C ARG A 85 -12.86 2.46 -13.33
N ASN A 86 -12.66 3.76 -13.56
CA ASN A 86 -13.17 4.54 -14.71
C ASN A 86 -14.68 4.88 -14.70
N ASP A 87 -15.35 4.87 -13.54
CA ASP A 87 -16.65 5.55 -13.37
C ASP A 87 -16.52 7.09 -13.51
N ASP A 88 -17.63 7.82 -13.65
CA ASP A 88 -17.73 9.25 -14.05
C ASP A 88 -17.03 10.30 -13.14
N LEU A 89 -16.23 9.89 -12.15
CA LEU A 89 -15.50 10.76 -11.22
C LEU A 89 -14.02 10.84 -11.60
N ASP A 90 -13.70 11.77 -12.51
CA ASP A 90 -12.32 12.06 -12.89
C ASP A 90 -11.55 12.74 -11.75
N LEU A 91 -10.38 12.19 -11.41
CA LEU A 91 -9.44 12.76 -10.43
C LEU A 91 -8.20 13.39 -11.09
N SER A 92 -8.12 13.42 -12.43
CA SER A 92 -6.97 13.93 -13.19
C SER A 92 -6.60 15.38 -12.87
N ASP A 93 -7.58 16.22 -12.57
CA ASP A 93 -7.39 17.62 -12.19
C ASP A 93 -6.92 17.81 -10.72
N VAL A 94 -7.05 16.79 -9.86
CA VAL A 94 -6.74 16.89 -8.43
C VAL A 94 -5.23 16.96 -8.21
N ASN A 95 -4.75 18.10 -7.70
CA ASN A 95 -3.33 18.37 -7.58
C ASN A 95 -2.75 17.77 -6.28
N PRO A 96 -1.88 16.74 -6.35
CA PRO A 96 -1.37 16.04 -5.17
C PRO A 96 -0.49 16.93 -4.28
N ARG A 97 0.04 18.07 -4.77
CA ARG A 97 0.80 19.02 -3.94
C ARG A 97 -0.13 19.82 -3.03
N LYS A 98 -1.23 20.29 -3.61
CA LYS A 98 -2.25 21.07 -2.91
C LYS A 98 -3.11 20.20 -1.98
N LEU A 99 -3.47 18.99 -2.40
CA LEU A 99 -4.10 17.98 -1.56
C LEU A 99 -3.21 17.63 -0.35
N ALA A 100 -1.90 17.43 -0.57
CA ALA A 100 -0.95 17.22 0.52
C ALA A 100 -0.85 18.43 1.47
N ALA A 101 -1.03 19.66 0.98
CA ALA A 101 -1.09 20.86 1.81
C ALA A 101 -2.42 20.99 2.60
N GLY A 102 -3.48 20.28 2.21
CA GLY A 102 -4.82 20.41 2.76
C GLY A 102 -5.63 21.57 2.15
N GLU A 103 -5.35 21.93 0.89
CA GLU A 103 -6.06 23.01 0.22
C GLU A 103 -7.54 22.65 -0.02
N TYR A 104 -8.45 23.54 0.40
CA TYR A 104 -9.89 23.27 0.50
C TYR A 104 -10.51 22.68 -0.78
N ALA A 105 -10.16 23.20 -1.96
CA ALA A 105 -10.73 22.75 -3.23
C ALA A 105 -10.43 21.27 -3.50
N GLU A 106 -9.16 20.89 -3.44
CA GLU A 106 -8.70 19.51 -3.69
C GLU A 106 -9.29 18.52 -2.69
N VAL A 107 -9.34 18.92 -1.42
CA VAL A 107 -9.88 18.10 -0.33
C VAL A 107 -11.40 17.92 -0.48
N THR A 108 -12.10 18.92 -1.02
CA THR A 108 -13.54 18.84 -1.32
C THR A 108 -13.82 17.88 -2.47
N LEU A 109 -13.04 17.93 -3.55
CA LEU A 109 -13.17 16.97 -4.67
C LEU A 109 -12.93 15.52 -4.21
N VAL A 110 -11.87 15.29 -3.42
CA VAL A 110 -11.59 13.96 -2.83
C VAL A 110 -12.68 13.53 -1.85
N ALA A 111 -13.24 14.44 -1.07
CA ALA A 111 -14.37 14.17 -0.18
C ALA A 111 -15.63 13.74 -0.95
N GLU A 112 -15.97 14.44 -2.03
CA GLU A 112 -17.13 14.11 -2.87
C GLU A 112 -16.96 12.75 -3.54
N ALA A 113 -15.76 12.43 -4.03
CA ALA A 113 -15.43 11.11 -4.55
C ALA A 113 -15.56 10.01 -3.47
N LEU A 114 -15.05 10.24 -2.25
CA LEU A 114 -15.19 9.29 -1.14
C LEU A 114 -16.65 9.10 -0.71
N CYS A 115 -17.47 10.15 -0.69
CA CYS A 115 -18.91 10.04 -0.44
C CYS A 115 -19.65 9.29 -1.57
N TRP A 116 -19.23 9.47 -2.83
CA TRP A 116 -19.77 8.69 -3.94
C TRP A 116 -19.43 7.20 -3.82
N VAL A 117 -18.18 6.85 -3.50
CA VAL A 117 -17.76 5.47 -3.19
C VAL A 117 -18.56 4.92 -2.00
N GLY A 118 -18.77 5.74 -0.98
CA GLY A 118 -19.61 5.41 0.18
C GLY A 118 -21.04 5.05 -0.19
N ARG A 119 -21.64 5.74 -1.18
CA ARG A 119 -22.98 5.42 -1.69
C ARG A 119 -22.99 4.10 -2.49
N GLN A 120 -22.01 3.89 -3.37
CA GLN A 120 -21.89 2.64 -4.13
C GLN A 120 -21.67 1.41 -3.23
N ALA A 121 -20.90 1.57 -2.14
CA ALA A 121 -20.67 0.54 -1.13
C ALA A 121 -21.84 0.35 -0.14
N GLY A 122 -22.94 1.11 -0.28
CA GLY A 122 -24.09 1.06 0.63
C GLY A 122 -23.81 1.59 2.06
N LEU A 123 -22.72 2.34 2.23
CA LEU A 123 -22.26 2.90 3.51
C LEU A 123 -22.84 4.29 3.80
N VAL A 124 -23.21 5.03 2.75
CA VAL A 124 -23.79 6.39 2.80
C VAL A 124 -25.14 6.37 2.09
N ARG A 125 -26.14 7.07 2.63
CA ARG A 125 -27.47 7.11 2.03
C ARG A 125 -27.54 8.00 0.81
N ALA A 126 -28.07 7.47 -0.29
CA ALA A 126 -28.45 8.27 -1.46
C ALA A 126 -29.66 9.16 -1.10
N GLU A 127 -29.61 10.42 -1.54
CA GLU A 127 -30.58 11.46 -1.13
C GLU A 127 -32.00 11.26 -1.69
N GLY A 128 -32.21 10.31 -2.59
CA GLY A 128 -33.51 10.02 -3.22
C GLY A 128 -34.45 9.09 -2.46
N ASP A 129 -33.95 8.22 -1.56
CA ASP A 129 -34.75 7.12 -0.98
C ASP A 129 -35.78 7.55 0.09
N ALA A 130 -35.90 8.85 0.35
CA ALA A 130 -36.90 9.42 1.22
C ALA A 130 -38.26 9.59 0.50
N HIS A 131 -38.92 8.49 0.10
CA HIS A 131 -40.38 8.25 0.22
C HIS A 131 -40.83 6.92 -0.43
N SER A 132 -40.96 5.85 0.37
CA SER A 132 -41.93 4.76 0.15
C SER A 132 -42.17 3.92 1.40
N PRO A 133 -43.00 4.40 2.36
CA PRO A 133 -43.52 3.55 3.41
C PRO A 133 -44.58 2.59 2.85
N SER A 134 -44.32 1.28 2.97
CA SER A 134 -45.29 0.17 2.85
C SER A 134 -46.31 0.19 1.71
N THR A 135 -46.18 -0.76 0.77
CA THR A 135 -47.35 -1.46 0.23
C THR A 135 -47.07 -2.97 0.21
N MET A 136 -47.75 -3.71 1.08
CA MET A 136 -47.76 -5.18 1.05
C MET A 136 -48.74 -5.66 -0.02
N THR A 137 -48.29 -5.76 -1.28
CA THR A 137 -49.12 -6.36 -2.35
C THR A 137 -49.12 -7.89 -2.22
N ALA A 138 -49.91 -8.40 -1.27
CA ALA A 138 -50.16 -9.82 -1.09
C ALA A 138 -51.08 -10.34 -2.22
N THR A 139 -50.51 -10.60 -3.40
CA THR A 139 -51.26 -11.13 -4.55
C THR A 139 -51.71 -12.57 -4.28
N MET A 140 -53.01 -12.75 -4.05
CA MET A 140 -53.62 -14.06 -3.85
C MET A 140 -53.45 -14.95 -5.09
N ARG A 141 -52.93 -16.18 -4.92
CA ARG A 141 -53.21 -17.29 -5.85
C ARG A 141 -53.84 -18.45 -5.09
N THR A 142 -55.18 -18.43 -5.10
CA THR A 142 -56.05 -19.42 -4.47
C THR A 142 -56.11 -20.70 -5.29
N SER A 143 -55.76 -21.84 -4.69
CA SER A 143 -56.22 -23.18 -5.11
C SER A 143 -56.07 -24.18 -3.95
N PRO A 144 -56.94 -25.21 -3.80
CA PRO A 144 -57.25 -25.81 -2.49
C PRO A 144 -56.90 -27.31 -2.37
N PHE A 145 -57.32 -27.93 -1.23
CA PHE A 145 -57.20 -29.36 -0.84
C PHE A 145 -55.76 -29.80 -0.47
N LEU A 146 -55.44 -30.50 0.64
CA LEU A 146 -56.13 -31.01 1.87
C LEU A 146 -55.15 -30.81 3.08
N GLN A 147 -55.25 -31.33 4.33
CA GLN A 147 -56.10 -32.25 5.10
C GLN A 147 -56.05 -31.72 6.58
N THR A 148 -57.12 -31.65 7.39
CA THR A 148 -57.89 -32.69 8.12
C THR A 148 -57.21 -33.30 9.38
N SER A 149 -57.99 -33.35 10.47
CA SER A 149 -57.85 -34.12 11.73
C SER A 149 -56.76 -33.73 12.74
N ALA A 150 -57.17 -33.74 14.01
CA ALA A 150 -56.39 -33.36 15.20
C ALA A 150 -56.33 -34.50 16.24
N SER A 151 -55.32 -34.43 17.11
CA SER A 151 -55.26 -35.01 18.47
C SER A 151 -54.02 -34.38 19.15
N VAL A 152 -54.01 -33.96 20.43
CA VAL A 152 -54.48 -34.55 21.70
C VAL A 152 -53.67 -35.78 22.13
N ALA A 153 -52.62 -35.55 22.93
CA ALA A 153 -52.23 -36.38 24.09
C ALA A 153 -51.06 -35.72 24.86
N GLU A 154 -51.04 -35.89 26.18
CA GLU A 154 -49.92 -35.54 27.06
C GLU A 154 -49.09 -36.81 27.37
N SER A 155 -47.76 -36.71 27.57
CA SER A 155 -47.02 -37.46 28.61
C SER A 155 -45.49 -37.23 28.61
N ASN A 156 -45.02 -36.53 29.64
CA ASN A 156 -44.15 -37.05 30.73
C ASN A 156 -42.86 -37.86 30.45
N THR A 157 -41.90 -37.68 31.38
CA THR A 157 -40.67 -38.49 31.66
C THR A 157 -39.46 -38.31 30.71
N SER A 158 -38.20 -38.48 31.15
CA SER A 158 -37.55 -38.21 32.45
C SER A 158 -36.00 -38.29 32.31
N ILE A 159 -35.26 -37.70 33.26
CA ILE A 159 -33.85 -37.99 33.65
C ILE A 159 -32.77 -38.14 32.53
N SER A 160 -31.78 -37.25 32.52
CA SER A 160 -30.39 -37.65 32.78
C SER A 160 -29.50 -36.47 33.14
N ASN A 161 -28.52 -36.70 34.03
CA ASN A 161 -27.45 -35.76 34.33
C ASN A 161 -26.36 -35.84 33.25
N MET A 162 -25.57 -34.78 33.07
CA MET A 162 -24.12 -34.82 33.30
C MET A 162 -23.64 -33.44 33.76
N ILE A 163 -22.82 -33.41 34.81
CA ILE A 163 -22.03 -32.23 35.19
C ILE A 163 -20.63 -32.46 34.62
N THR A 164 -20.12 -31.53 33.81
CA THR A 164 -18.77 -31.60 33.25
C THR A 164 -17.97 -30.37 33.67
N THR A 165 -16.86 -30.61 34.36
CA THR A 165 -15.94 -29.57 34.84
C THR A 165 -15.17 -28.92 33.69
N PRO A 166 -14.96 -27.59 33.69
CA PRO A 166 -13.96 -26.97 32.83
C PRO A 166 -12.56 -27.35 33.34
N GLU A 167 -11.82 -28.13 32.54
CA GLU A 167 -10.46 -28.56 32.86
C GLU A 167 -9.46 -27.40 32.78
N LEU A 168 -8.55 -27.31 33.76
CA LEU A 168 -7.52 -26.27 33.82
C LEU A 168 -6.40 -26.56 32.80
N SER A 169 -6.52 -26.02 31.60
CA SER A 169 -5.49 -26.13 30.56
C SER A 169 -4.14 -25.59 31.05
N LEU A 170 -3.16 -26.50 31.15
CA LEU A 170 -1.83 -26.19 31.68
C LEU A 170 -1.02 -25.31 30.74
N ARG A 171 -0.82 -24.07 31.18
CA ARG A 171 -0.08 -22.99 30.48
C ARG A 171 1.38 -23.38 30.22
N THR A 172 1.68 -23.82 28.99
CA THR A 172 3.07 -23.98 28.53
C THR A 172 3.75 -22.62 28.35
N PRO A 173 5.05 -22.49 28.69
CA PRO A 173 5.80 -21.26 28.44
C PRO A 173 6.13 -21.11 26.94
N PRO A 174 6.28 -19.88 26.43
CA PRO A 174 6.65 -19.65 25.04
C PRO A 174 8.08 -20.14 24.78
N ARG A 175 8.26 -20.92 23.70
CA ARG A 175 9.57 -21.39 23.25
C ARG A 175 10.31 -20.31 22.46
N CYS A 176 11.63 -20.30 22.58
CA CYS A 176 12.48 -19.43 21.78
C CYS A 176 12.61 -19.94 20.34
N ILE A 177 12.81 -19.04 19.38
CA ILE A 177 12.92 -19.32 17.94
C ILE A 177 14.05 -20.29 17.52
N HIS A 178 14.92 -20.67 18.45
CA HIS A 178 16.02 -21.63 18.26
C HIS A 178 15.57 -23.10 18.44
N GLU A 179 14.39 -23.36 19.01
CA GLU A 179 13.91 -24.71 19.37
C GLU A 179 13.08 -25.40 18.26
N VAL A 180 12.97 -24.78 17.08
CA VAL A 180 12.22 -25.35 15.95
C VAL A 180 13.16 -26.16 15.07
N SER A 181 13.10 -27.49 15.15
CA SER A 181 13.83 -28.38 14.24
C SER A 181 13.36 -28.17 12.79
N SER A 182 14.31 -27.86 11.89
CA SER A 182 14.01 -27.59 10.49
C SER A 182 13.46 -28.84 9.77
N PRO A 183 12.37 -28.74 8.98
CA PRO A 183 11.71 -29.89 8.37
C PRO A 183 12.41 -30.50 7.14
N PHE A 184 13.58 -29.99 6.73
CA PHE A 184 14.28 -30.41 5.52
C PHE A 184 15.44 -31.39 5.81
N ALA A 185 15.12 -32.64 6.09
CA ALA A 185 16.10 -33.71 6.35
C ALA A 185 15.65 -35.12 5.92
N LEU A 186 15.08 -35.29 4.72
CA LEU A 186 14.84 -36.62 4.13
C LEU A 186 15.22 -36.71 2.63
N SER A 187 15.72 -37.89 2.29
CA SER A 187 16.54 -38.28 1.13
C SER A 187 15.95 -38.18 -0.29
N LEU A 188 16.86 -38.27 -1.27
CA LEU A 188 16.64 -38.43 -2.73
C LEU A 188 15.88 -39.73 -3.10
N PRO A 189 15.35 -39.82 -4.34
CA PRO A 189 16.13 -40.53 -5.37
C PRO A 189 16.17 -39.86 -6.76
N LEU A 190 17.00 -40.40 -7.66
CA LEU A 190 17.02 -40.11 -9.11
C LEU A 190 15.69 -40.46 -9.80
N PHE A 191 15.34 -39.76 -10.88
CA PHE A 191 15.36 -40.35 -12.24
C PHE A 191 15.34 -39.28 -13.35
N ASN A 192 15.70 -39.70 -14.57
CA ASN A 192 15.90 -38.84 -15.74
C ASN A 192 14.65 -38.77 -16.65
N VAL A 193 14.28 -37.56 -17.09
CA VAL A 193 13.36 -37.32 -18.23
C VAL A 193 13.90 -36.14 -19.04
N GLU A 194 13.89 -36.28 -20.36
CA GLU A 194 14.54 -35.36 -21.32
C GLU A 194 13.50 -34.61 -22.17
N SER A 195 13.97 -33.65 -22.99
CA SER A 195 13.22 -32.73 -23.88
C SER A 195 12.65 -31.46 -23.20
N THR A 196 12.72 -30.25 -23.76
CA THR A 196 13.41 -29.78 -25.00
C THR A 196 13.67 -28.26 -24.99
N TRP A 197 14.77 -27.84 -25.65
CA TRP A 197 15.10 -26.48 -26.18
C TRP A 197 15.04 -25.22 -25.27
N GLN A 198 16.24 -24.77 -24.85
CA GLN A 198 16.83 -23.41 -25.02
C GLN A 198 16.12 -22.12 -24.53
N THR A 199 16.80 -21.02 -24.15
CA THR A 199 18.16 -20.79 -23.59
C THR A 199 18.16 -19.38 -22.98
N SER A 200 18.51 -19.24 -21.69
CA SER A 200 19.14 -18.00 -21.18
C SER A 200 20.02 -18.31 -19.97
N ARG A 201 21.15 -17.62 -19.84
CA ARG A 201 22.28 -18.06 -19.01
C ARG A 201 22.04 -17.85 -17.52
N ARG A 202 21.81 -18.93 -16.76
CA ARG A 202 22.12 -18.97 -15.32
C ARG A 202 23.60 -19.28 -15.15
N ILE A 203 24.33 -18.40 -14.45
CA ILE A 203 25.76 -18.60 -14.15
C ILE A 203 25.89 -19.68 -13.08
N LEU A 204 26.70 -20.70 -13.34
CA LEU A 204 26.99 -21.75 -12.37
C LEU A 204 27.96 -21.23 -11.30
N VAL A 205 27.45 -21.00 -10.10
CA VAL A 205 28.28 -20.63 -8.93
C VAL A 205 29.16 -21.83 -8.56
N ARG A 206 30.48 -21.67 -8.71
CA ARG A 206 31.46 -22.70 -8.30
C ARG A 206 31.72 -22.61 -6.80
N SER A 207 31.08 -23.49 -6.03
CA SER A 207 31.39 -23.70 -4.61
C SER A 207 32.68 -24.52 -4.46
N THR A 208 33.82 -23.85 -4.62
CA THR A 208 35.16 -24.37 -4.33
C THR A 208 35.91 -23.32 -3.54
N ASP A 209 36.34 -23.64 -2.31
CA ASP A 209 36.76 -22.66 -1.28
C ASP A 209 38.14 -22.03 -1.48
N MET A 210 38.52 -21.74 -2.74
CA MET A 210 39.72 -20.99 -3.10
C MET A 210 39.35 -19.91 -4.12
N ILE A 211 39.40 -18.65 -3.69
CA ILE A 211 39.22 -17.49 -4.57
C ILE A 211 40.43 -17.40 -5.49
N GLY A 212 40.24 -17.76 -6.77
CA GLY A 212 41.27 -17.60 -7.80
C GLY A 212 41.60 -16.13 -8.05
N PRO A 213 42.79 -15.82 -8.60
CA PRO A 213 43.15 -14.45 -8.95
C PRO A 213 42.15 -13.88 -9.96
N VAL A 214 41.58 -12.71 -9.66
CA VAL A 214 40.55 -12.05 -10.48
C VAL A 214 41.12 -11.73 -11.86
N ASP A 215 40.51 -12.29 -12.90
CA ASP A 215 40.89 -12.09 -14.30
C ASP A 215 40.34 -10.75 -14.82
N LYS A 216 41.16 -9.71 -14.68
CA LYS A 216 40.75 -8.29 -14.78
C LYS A 216 40.26 -7.85 -16.17
N GLY A 217 40.45 -8.66 -17.22
CA GLY A 217 39.95 -8.33 -18.56
C GLY A 217 38.43 -8.47 -18.67
N TRP A 218 37.93 -9.68 -18.42
CA TRP A 218 36.53 -10.07 -18.66
C TRP A 218 35.50 -9.31 -17.82
N GLU A 219 35.86 -8.90 -16.61
CA GLU A 219 34.97 -8.10 -15.74
C GLU A 219 34.82 -6.67 -16.28
N VAL A 220 35.92 -6.03 -16.72
CA VAL A 220 35.91 -4.65 -17.20
C VAL A 220 35.13 -4.52 -18.51
N GLU A 221 35.34 -5.41 -19.48
CA GLU A 221 34.58 -5.40 -20.74
C GLU A 221 33.06 -5.57 -20.52
N SER A 222 32.67 -6.36 -19.51
CA SER A 222 31.27 -6.53 -19.12
C SER A 222 30.65 -5.24 -18.54
N PHE A 223 31.42 -4.49 -17.75
CA PHE A 223 30.98 -3.20 -17.20
C PHE A 223 30.92 -2.08 -18.25
N GLU A 224 31.84 -2.04 -19.22
CA GLU A 224 31.84 -1.03 -20.28
C GLU A 224 30.76 -1.29 -21.34
N SER A 225 30.54 -2.56 -21.71
CA SER A 225 29.46 -2.96 -22.63
C SER A 225 28.07 -2.51 -22.16
N ASN A 226 27.86 -2.44 -20.84
CA ASN A 226 26.59 -2.01 -20.26
C ASN A 226 26.37 -0.48 -20.30
N ARG A 227 27.41 0.32 -20.58
CA ARG A 227 27.29 1.79 -20.73
C ARG A 227 26.82 2.22 -22.12
N THR A 228 27.28 1.54 -23.17
CA THR A 228 27.01 1.94 -24.57
C THR A 228 25.54 1.78 -24.96
N HIS A 229 24.83 0.81 -24.38
CA HIS A 229 23.39 0.59 -24.63
C HIS A 229 22.50 1.75 -24.17
N ARG A 230 22.91 2.55 -23.17
CA ARG A 230 22.10 3.69 -22.68
C ARG A 230 22.21 4.94 -23.57
N SER A 231 23.08 4.95 -24.58
CA SER A 231 23.45 6.15 -25.34
C SER A 231 22.66 6.38 -26.64
N LYS A 232 21.70 5.52 -27.01
CA LYS A 232 21.12 5.48 -28.38
C LYS A 232 19.61 5.78 -28.50
N HIS A 233 18.95 6.25 -27.45
CA HIS A 233 17.50 6.51 -27.44
C HIS A 233 17.13 8.00 -27.26
N SER A 234 17.93 8.93 -27.80
CA SER A 234 17.82 10.38 -27.51
C SER A 234 17.64 11.28 -28.74
N HIS A 235 16.89 10.86 -29.76
CA HIS A 235 16.56 11.69 -30.93
C HIS A 235 15.11 11.52 -31.43
N SER A 236 14.16 12.30 -30.88
CA SER A 236 13.02 12.83 -31.63
C SER A 236 12.28 13.94 -30.87
N SER A 237 11.90 15.00 -31.60
CA SER A 237 10.79 15.93 -31.36
C SER A 237 10.62 16.69 -30.01
N SER A 238 11.05 17.96 -30.06
CA SER A 238 10.31 19.17 -29.65
C SER A 238 9.95 19.47 -28.17
N ASP A 239 10.63 20.48 -27.63
CA ASP A 239 10.04 21.72 -27.07
C ASP A 239 8.88 21.65 -26.07
N GLN A 240 9.07 20.97 -24.93
CA GLN A 240 8.60 21.46 -23.61
C GLN A 240 9.13 20.59 -22.45
N ASN A 241 10.31 20.92 -21.90
CA ASN A 241 10.68 20.62 -20.50
C ASN A 241 12.06 21.21 -20.14
N ALA A 242 12.09 22.41 -19.56
CA ALA A 242 13.32 23.10 -19.13
C ALA A 242 13.28 23.48 -17.63
N LEU A 243 12.62 22.67 -16.79
CA LEU A 243 12.34 23.00 -15.39
C LEU A 243 12.42 21.81 -14.41
N TYR A 244 13.23 20.78 -14.69
CA TYR A 244 13.25 19.56 -13.87
C TYR A 244 14.62 18.91 -13.59
N ASP A 245 15.74 19.59 -13.91
CA ASP A 245 17.10 19.02 -13.80
C ASP A 245 18.07 19.84 -12.89
N SER A 246 17.54 20.76 -12.06
CA SER A 246 18.37 21.63 -11.20
C SER A 246 18.92 20.93 -9.94
N ASP A 247 18.11 20.10 -9.28
CA ASP A 247 18.40 19.70 -7.89
C ASP A 247 19.42 18.56 -7.80
N TYR A 248 19.35 17.57 -8.70
CA TYR A 248 20.38 16.52 -8.79
C TYR A 248 21.74 17.09 -9.20
N SER A 249 21.77 18.14 -10.03
CA SER A 249 22.99 18.87 -10.39
C SER A 249 23.63 19.52 -9.15
N ASN A 250 22.84 20.19 -8.30
CA ASN A 250 23.32 20.80 -7.06
C ASN A 250 23.93 19.79 -6.07
N GLU A 251 23.32 18.62 -5.87
CA GLU A 251 23.87 17.60 -4.96
C GLU A 251 25.14 16.95 -5.51
N HIS A 252 25.23 16.74 -6.83
CA HIS A 252 26.46 16.30 -7.49
C HIS A 252 27.59 17.34 -7.33
N LEU A 253 27.31 18.63 -7.60
CA LEU A 253 28.26 19.73 -7.45
C LEU A 253 28.76 19.90 -6.00
N ARG A 254 27.88 19.71 -5.02
CA ARG A 254 28.23 19.68 -3.58
C ARG A 254 29.18 18.53 -3.27
N THR A 255 28.91 17.34 -3.81
CA THR A 255 29.76 16.14 -3.64
C THR A 255 31.15 16.34 -4.27
N VAL A 256 31.21 16.86 -5.50
CA VAL A 256 32.47 17.19 -6.19
C VAL A 256 33.28 18.25 -5.43
N SER A 257 32.62 19.26 -4.84
CA SER A 257 33.28 20.29 -4.02
C SER A 257 33.91 19.71 -2.76
N LEU A 258 33.21 18.82 -2.04
CA LEU A 258 33.75 18.13 -0.86
C LEU A 258 34.94 17.23 -1.20
N LEU A 259 34.90 16.53 -2.34
CA LEU A 259 36.00 15.70 -2.82
C LEU A 259 37.25 16.53 -3.18
N LYS A 260 37.07 17.71 -3.80
CA LYS A 260 38.18 18.65 -4.08
C LYS A 260 38.83 19.15 -2.80
N GLU A 261 38.05 19.57 -1.81
CA GLU A 261 38.61 20.07 -0.55
C GLU A 261 39.33 18.96 0.25
N ARG A 262 38.79 17.74 0.25
CA ARG A 262 39.48 16.56 0.82
C ARG A 262 40.84 16.32 0.14
N ALA A 263 40.90 16.41 -1.20
CA ALA A 263 42.15 16.26 -1.94
C ALA A 263 43.15 17.39 -1.62
N ARG A 264 42.68 18.63 -1.45
CA ARG A 264 43.49 19.78 -1.02
C ARG A 264 44.11 19.54 0.35
N LEU A 265 43.31 19.16 1.35
CA LEU A 265 43.76 18.90 2.72
C LEU A 265 44.75 17.72 2.80
N LEU A 266 44.51 16.62 2.07
CA LEU A 266 45.46 15.51 1.99
C LEU A 266 46.81 15.94 1.38
N SER A 267 46.78 16.82 0.38
CA SER A 267 47.99 17.37 -0.23
C SER A 267 48.78 18.26 0.76
N GLU A 268 48.08 19.01 1.61
CA GLU A 268 48.72 19.80 2.67
C GLU A 268 49.33 18.93 3.78
N ILE A 269 48.66 17.85 4.19
CA ILE A 269 49.18 16.88 5.17
C ILE A 269 50.47 16.23 4.66
N VAL A 270 50.49 15.76 3.41
CA VAL A 270 51.70 15.17 2.79
C VAL A 270 52.83 16.21 2.65
N ARG A 271 52.50 17.49 2.43
CA ARG A 271 53.47 18.60 2.40
C ARG A 271 54.03 18.93 3.78
N ALA A 272 53.23 18.82 4.84
CA ALA A 272 53.65 19.02 6.22
C ALA A 272 54.53 17.87 6.73
N GLN A 273 54.13 16.61 6.47
CA GLN A 273 54.90 15.41 6.82
C GLN A 273 56.25 15.29 6.08
N ARG A 274 56.48 16.07 5.02
CA ARG A 274 57.76 16.16 4.30
C ARG A 274 58.61 17.38 4.71
N LYS A 275 58.28 18.01 5.84
CA LYS A 275 58.97 19.17 6.42
C LYS A 275 59.31 19.03 7.91
N GLY A 276 58.98 17.89 8.52
CA GLY A 276 59.53 17.41 9.78
C GLY A 276 60.44 16.22 9.53
#